data_AF-A0AAJ1LAQ2-F1
#
_entry.id   AF-A0AAJ1LAQ2-F1
#
_cell.length_a   1.000
_cell.length_b   1.000
_cell.length_c   1.000
_cell.angle_alpha   90.00
_cell.angle_beta   90.00
_cell.angle_gamma   90.00
#
_symmetry.space_group_name_H-M   'P 1'
#
loop_
_entity.id
_entity.type
_entity.pdbx_description
1 polymer ?
#
loop_
_entity_poly.entity_id
_entity_poly.type
_entity_poly.pdbx_seq_one_letter_code
_entity_poly.pdbx_strand_id
1 'polypeptide(L)' 'MKTNTIGVSKLDGLMQEIDGLVSNYRDLISKLTGGGAIVDVITAGGFYMVYLRSKQYSNKLFFDVIEVE' A
#
# COMPACT_ATOMS: atom_id res chain seq x y z
N MET A 1 3.31 -1.79 -14.37
CA MET A 1 2.91 -1.99 -12.97
C MET A 1 4.18 -2.23 -12.18
N LYS A 2 4.44 -1.49 -11.09
CA LYS A 2 5.61 -1.75 -10.22
C LYS A 2 5.14 -2.60 -9.05
N THR A 3 5.78 -3.76 -8.86
CA THR A 3 5.51 -4.69 -7.77
C THR A 3 6.45 -4.34 -6.61
N ASN A 4 5.91 -4.20 -5.40
CA ASN A 4 6.72 -4.08 -4.19
C ASN A 4 6.73 -5.43 -3.49
N THR A 5 7.90 -6.04 -3.34
CA THR A 5 8.07 -7.31 -2.62
C THR A 5 8.42 -7.02 -1.17
N ILE A 6 7.71 -7.67 -0.25
CA ILE A 6 7.95 -7.54 1.20
C ILE A 6 8.25 -8.93 1.76
N GLY A 7 9.38 -9.07 2.46
CA GLY A 7 9.81 -10.32 3.11
C GLY A 7 9.74 -10.18 4.63
N VAL A 8 8.99 -11.05 5.29
CA VAL A 8 8.64 -10.90 6.71
C VAL A 8 8.45 -12.26 7.36
N SER A 9 8.93 -12.37 8.60
CA SER A 9 8.94 -13.61 9.37
C SER A 9 7.60 -13.91 10.09
N LYS A 10 6.68 -12.93 10.16
CA LYS A 10 5.34 -13.05 10.75
C LYS A 10 4.34 -12.11 10.07
N LEU A 11 3.09 -12.55 9.95
CA LEU A 11 1.98 -11.81 9.33
C LEU A 11 1.74 -10.42 9.96
N ASP A 12 1.95 -10.27 11.27
CA ASP A 12 1.79 -8.98 11.96
C ASP A 12 2.84 -7.95 11.54
N GLY A 13 4.07 -8.39 11.29
CA GLY A 13 5.15 -7.52 10.81
C GLY A 13 4.89 -7.02 9.39
N LEU A 14 4.36 -7.89 8.54
CA LEU A 14 3.90 -7.53 7.20
C LEU A 14 2.88 -6.40 7.24
N MET A 15 1.90 -6.52 8.14
CA MET A 15 0.80 -5.56 8.21
C MET A 15 1.27 -4.18 8.65
N GLN A 16 2.21 -4.12 9.61
CA GLN A 16 2.84 -2.87 10.00
C GLN A 16 3.64 -2.21 8.87
N GLU A 17 4.37 -3.00 8.08
CA GLU A 17 5.17 -2.47 6.98
C GLU A 17 4.30 -1.93 5.84
N ILE A 18 3.22 -2.66 5.51
CA ILE A 18 2.21 -2.20 4.55
C ILE A 18 1.55 -0.91 5.05
N ASP A 19 1.12 -0.84 6.31
CA ASP A 19 0.49 0.37 6.90
C ASP A 19 1.42 1.59 6.84
N GLY A 20 2.72 1.39 7.11
CA GLY A 20 3.74 2.43 6.99
C GLY A 20 3.91 2.93 5.56
N LEU A 21 4.00 2.02 4.59
CA LEU A 21 4.09 2.38 3.17
C LEU A 21 2.83 3.12 2.71
N VAL A 22 1.65 2.61 3.05
CA VAL A 22 0.36 3.22 2.72
C VAL A 22 0.26 4.62 3.28
N SER A 23 0.67 4.84 4.53
CA SER A 23 0.68 6.18 5.15
C SER A 23 1.59 7.15 4.41
N ASN A 24 2.82 6.73 4.07
CA ASN A 24 3.76 7.56 3.31
C ASN A 24 3.20 7.97 1.94
N TYR A 25 2.57 7.04 1.23
CA TYR A 25 1.95 7.33 -0.06
C TYR A 25 0.72 8.23 0.06
N ARG A 26 -0.09 8.04 1.10
CA ARG A 26 -1.24 8.91 1.39
C ARG A 26 -0.78 10.34 1.63
N ASP A 27 0.28 10.53 2.41
CA ASP A 27 0.84 11.85 2.71
C ASP A 27 1.46 12.49 1.46
N LEU A 28 2.17 11.71 0.64
CA LEU A 28 2.72 12.19 -0.63
C LEU A 28 1.61 12.68 -1.57
N ILE A 29 0.56 11.88 -1.77
CA ILE A 29 -0.56 12.25 -2.65
C ILE A 29 -1.32 13.43 -2.05
N SER A 30 -1.50 13.49 -0.73
CA SER A 30 -2.17 14.63 -0.10
C SER A 30 -1.39 15.92 -0.32
N LYS A 31 -0.05 15.89 -0.19
CA LYS A 31 0.84 17.02 -0.49
C LYS A 31 0.79 17.42 -1.96
N LEU A 32 0.85 16.45 -2.88
CA LEU A 32 0.82 16.70 -4.32
C LEU A 32 -0.51 17.28 -4.81
N THR A 33 -1.61 16.95 -4.13
CA THR A 33 -2.96 17.25 -4.64
C THR A 33 -3.70 18.29 -3.82
N GLY A 34 -3.09 18.80 -2.76
CA GLY A 34 -3.65 19.84 -1.90
C GLY A 34 -4.95 19.43 -1.20
N GLY A 35 -5.24 18.13 -1.13
CA GLY A 35 -6.49 17.58 -0.62
C GLY A 35 -6.32 16.17 -0.07
N GLY A 36 -7.31 15.68 0.67
CA GLY A 36 -7.24 14.35 1.28
C GLY A 36 -7.17 13.23 0.22
N ALA A 37 -6.29 12.26 0.46
CA ALA A 37 -6.23 11.02 -0.30
C ALA A 37 -7.11 9.94 0.35
N ILE A 38 -7.96 9.30 -0.47
CA ILE A 38 -8.71 8.11 -0.11
C ILE A 38 -7.81 6.90 -0.32
N VAL A 39 -7.79 6.02 0.67
CA VAL A 39 -7.04 4.77 0.65
C VAL A 39 -8.03 3.63 0.77
N ASP A 40 -8.06 2.75 -0.22
CA ASP A 40 -8.77 1.48 -0.14
C ASP A 40 -7.75 0.35 -0.18
N VAL A 41 -7.85 -0.58 0.77
CA VAL A 41 -6.99 -1.77 0.85
C VAL A 41 -7.84 -3.00 0.56
N ILE A 42 -7.36 -3.84 -0.36
CA ILE A 42 -7.98 -5.11 -0.72
C ILE A 42 -6.96 -6.21 -0.46
N THR A 43 -7.38 -7.21 0.32
CA THR A 43 -6.55 -8.38 0.64
C THR A 43 -7.17 -9.62 0.01
N ALA A 44 -6.40 -10.36 -0.77
CA ALA A 44 -6.87 -11.60 -1.39
C ALA A 44 -5.74 -12.59 -1.59
N GLY A 45 -5.86 -13.79 -0.99
CA GLY A 45 -5.01 -14.96 -1.31
C GLY A 45 -3.50 -14.74 -1.22
N GLY A 46 -3.02 -13.93 -0.29
CA GLY A 46 -1.59 -13.59 -0.16
C GLY A 46 -1.15 -12.33 -0.90
N PHE A 47 -2.06 -11.62 -1.55
CA PHE A 47 -1.77 -10.33 -2.18
C PHE A 47 -2.45 -9.20 -1.42
N TYR A 48 -1.74 -8.09 -1.28
CA TYR A 48 -2.29 -6.83 -0.78
C TYR A 48 -2.27 -5.80 -1.89
N MET A 49 -3.45 -5.24 -2.17
CA MET A 49 -3.61 -4.22 -3.18
C MET A 49 -4.12 -2.95 -2.54
N VAL A 50 -3.38 -1.87 -2.72
CA VAL A 50 -3.71 -0.56 -2.16
C VAL A 50 -4.06 0.38 -3.30
N TYR A 51 -5.27 0.91 -3.26
CA TYR A 51 -5.77 1.95 -4.14
C TYR A 51 -5.65 3.28 -3.45
N LEU A 52 -4.86 4.18 -4.03
CA LEU A 52 -4.72 5.54 -3.58
C LEU A 52 -5.42 6.45 -4.59
N ARG A 53 -6.41 7.20 -4.13
CA ARG A 53 -7.22 8.08 -4.99
C ARG A 53 -7.33 9.46 -4.39
N SER A 54 -7.10 10.48 -5.21
CA SER A 54 -7.47 11.86 -4.93
C SER A 54 -8.26 12.43 -6.11
N LYS A 55 -8.67 13.69 -6.02
CA LYS A 55 -9.45 14.36 -7.08
C LYS A 55 -8.79 14.32 -8.46
N GLN A 56 -7.46 14.30 -8.52
CA GLN A 56 -6.71 14.45 -9.77
C GLN A 56 -5.74 13.29 -10.03
N TYR A 57 -5.46 12.45 -9.04
CA TYR A 57 -4.48 11.37 -9.15
C TYR A 57 -5.05 10.06 -8.64
N SER A 58 -4.75 8.98 -9.36
CA SER A 58 -5.00 7.63 -8.87
C SER A 58 -3.75 6.80 -9.07
N ASN A 59 -3.40 6.00 -8.05
CA ASN A 59 -2.30 5.07 -8.14
C ASN A 59 -2.68 3.76 -7.47
N LYS A 60 -2.06 2.67 -7.92
CA LYS A 60 -2.28 1.33 -7.40
C LYS A 60 -0.94 0.76 -6.97
N LEU A 61 -0.83 0.38 -5.70
CA LEU A 61 0.32 -0.36 -5.20
C LEU A 61 -0.10 -1.82 -5.07
N PHE A 62 0.75 -2.69 -5.59
CA PHE A 62 0.58 -4.12 -5.51
C PHE A 62 1.72 -4.70 -4.68
N PHE A 63 1.35 -5.44 -3.64
CA PHE A 63 2.26 -6.10 -2.73
C PHE A 63 2.06 -7.60 -2.87
N ASP A 64 3.13 -8.26 -3.30
CA ASP A 64 3.23 -9.71 -3.31
C ASP A 64 3.83 -10.14 -1.98
N VAL A 65 3.08 -10.94 -1.21
CA VAL A 65 3.50 -11.40 0.10
C VAL A 65 4.13 -12.76 -0.04
N ILE A 66 5.43 -12.81 0.25
CA ILE A 66 6.17 -14.04 0.26
C ILE A 66 6.46 -14.34 1.72
N GLU A 67 5.87 -15.43 2.23
CA GLU A 67 6.25 -15.96 3.54
C GLU A 67 7.67 -16.53 3.40
N VAL A 68 8.61 -16.00 4.19
CA VAL A 68 10.00 -16.43 4.16
C VAL A 68 10.25 -17.21 5.46
N GLU A 69 10.46 -18.51 5.33
CA GLU A 69 10.88 -19.41 6.43
C GLU A 69 12.27 -19.06 6.97
#